data_AF-A0A4U7MW72-F1
#
_entry.id   AF-A0A4U7MW72-F1
#
_cell.length_a   1.000
_cell.length_b   1.000
_cell.length_c   1.000
_cell.angle_alpha   90.00
_cell.angle_beta   90.00
_cell.angle_gamma   90.00
#
_symmetry.space_group_name_H-M   'P 1'
#
loop_
_entity.id
_entity.type
_entity.pdbx_description
1 polymer ?
#
loop_
_entity_poly.entity_id
_entity_poly.type
_entity_poly.pdbx_seq_one_letter_code
_entity_poly.pdbx_strand_id
1 'polypeptide(L)' 'MKDALQGRWSIRKLAVLLYPFAMATVAINLFLLGLIAHSVDLPSIPPLTALWLSIPLGVPAAWLAGRWVRSLMDEADG' A
#
# COMPACT_ATOMS: atom_id res chain seq x y z
N MET A 1 25.91 -15.42 15.36
CA MET A 1 25.09 -15.19 14.14
C MET A 1 23.69 -14.67 14.51
N LYS A 2 23.58 -13.66 15.39
CA LYS A 2 22.33 -12.92 15.64
C LYS A 2 22.51 -11.42 15.39
N ASP A 3 23.78 -10.97 15.26
CA ASP A 3 24.14 -9.56 15.20
C ASP A 3 24.19 -8.99 13.77
N ALA A 4 24.36 -9.83 12.75
CA ALA A 4 24.31 -9.42 11.33
C ALA A 4 22.89 -9.12 10.81
N LEU A 5 21.84 -9.38 11.61
CA LEU A 5 20.44 -9.12 11.25
C LEU A 5 19.88 -7.84 11.90
N GLN A 6 20.66 -7.14 12.72
CA GLN A 6 20.17 -5.96 13.45
C GLN A 6 19.99 -4.71 12.56
N GLY A 7 20.66 -4.64 11.40
CA GLY A 7 20.58 -3.52 10.46
C GLY A 7 19.64 -3.69 9.25
N ARG A 8 19.14 -4.89 8.96
CA ARG A 8 18.31 -5.12 7.76
C ARG A 8 16.82 -4.90 8.04
N TRP A 9 16.23 -3.91 7.38
CA TRP A 9 14.78 -3.64 7.43
C TRP A 9 13.96 -4.80 6.85
N SER A 10 13.18 -5.52 7.67
CA SER A 10 12.33 -6.60 7.15
C SER A 10 11.14 -6.05 6.36
N ILE A 11 10.63 -6.84 5.39
CA ILE A 11 9.44 -6.47 4.58
C ILE A 11 8.26 -6.12 5.47
N ARG A 12 8.07 -6.82 6.60
CA ARG A 12 6.99 -6.54 7.56
C ARG A 12 7.15 -5.16 8.22
N LYS A 13 8.38 -4.78 8.62
CA LYS A 13 8.64 -3.46 9.20
C LYS A 13 8.40 -2.36 8.15
N LEU A 14 8.86 -2.56 6.92
CA LEU A 14 8.60 -1.64 5.81
C LEU A 14 7.11 -1.53 5.49
N ALA A 15 6.38 -2.65 5.45
CA ALA A 15 4.94 -2.65 5.19
C ALA A 15 4.17 -1.89 6.28
N VAL A 16 4.49 -2.10 7.56
CA VAL A 16 3.86 -1.34 8.66
C VAL A 16 4.16 0.15 8.55
N LEU A 17 5.42 0.51 8.25
CA LEU A 17 5.83 1.90 8.06
C LEU A 17 5.11 2.57 6.88
N LEU A 18 4.94 1.84 5.77
CA LEU A 18 4.33 2.33 4.54
C LEU A 18 2.80 2.24 4.53
N TYR A 19 2.20 1.49 5.46
CA TYR A 19 0.76 1.25 5.52
C TYR A 19 -0.11 2.51 5.45
N PRO A 20 0.11 3.59 6.25
CA PRO A 20 -0.76 4.77 6.17
C PRO A 20 -0.73 5.42 4.78
N PHE A 21 0.42 5.43 4.11
CA PHE A 21 0.56 5.96 2.76
C PHE A 21 -0.12 5.05 1.73
N ALA A 22 0.17 3.74 1.78
CA ALA A 22 -0.42 2.76 0.87
C ALA A 22 -1.95 2.72 1.00
N MET A 23 -2.48 2.74 2.22
CA MET A 23 -3.92 2.81 2.50
C MET A 23 -4.54 4.09 1.94
N ALA A 24 -3.90 5.25 2.13
CA ALA A 24 -4.39 6.51 1.55
C ALA A 24 -4.38 6.49 0.01
N THR A 25 -3.32 5.96 -0.61
CA THR A 25 -3.26 5.76 -2.07
C THR A 25 -4.39 4.86 -2.55
N VAL A 26 -4.65 3.74 -1.87
CA VAL A 26 -5.76 2.84 -2.20
C VAL A 26 -7.10 3.57 -2.08
N ALA A 27 -7.32 4.36 -1.02
CA ALA A 27 -8.58 5.11 -0.85
C ALA A 27 -8.83 6.08 -2.00
N ILE A 28 -7.81 6.87 -2.38
CA ILE A 28 -7.91 7.81 -3.50
C ILE A 28 -8.20 7.06 -4.81
N ASN A 29 -7.48 5.97 -5.08
CA ASN A 29 -7.67 5.21 -6.31
C ASN A 29 -9.05 4.55 -6.39
N LEU A 30 -9.60 4.06 -5.28
CA LEU A 30 -10.97 3.52 -5.23
C LEU A 30 -12.02 4.61 -5.48
N PHE A 31 -11.84 5.79 -4.88
CA PHE A 31 -12.73 6.90 -5.12
C PHE A 31 -12.69 7.37 -6.59
N LEU A 32 -11.49 7.55 -7.15
CA LEU A 32 -11.31 7.93 -8.55
C LEU A 32 -11.86 6.86 -9.50
N LEU A 33 -11.65 5.58 -9.21
CA LEU A 33 -12.27 4.48 -9.95
C LEU A 33 -13.80 4.59 -9.93
N GLY A 34 -14.38 4.92 -8.78
CA GLY A 34 -15.81 5.20 -8.66
C GLY A 34 -16.28 6.37 -9.52
N LEU A 35 -15.49 7.44 -9.65
CA LEU A 35 -15.82 8.56 -10.54
C LEU A 35 -15.73 8.18 -12.02
N ILE A 36 -14.74 7.38 -12.41
CA ILE A 36 -14.62 6.86 -13.78
C ILE A 36 -15.80 5.94 -14.08
N ALA A 37 -16.15 5.03 -13.17
CA ALA A 37 -17.32 4.18 -13.28
C ALA A 37 -18.60 5.01 -13.46
N HIS A 38 -18.73 6.10 -12.71
CA HIS A 38 -19.87 7.01 -12.84
C HIS A 38 -19.97 7.68 -14.22
N SER A 39 -18.84 7.97 -14.88
CA SER A 39 -18.83 8.56 -16.23
C SER A 39 -19.38 7.63 -17.32
N VAL A 40 -19.53 6.32 -17.04
CA VAL A 40 -20.12 5.33 -17.93
C VAL A 40 -21.44 4.78 -17.39
N ASP A 41 -22.18 5.61 -16.64
CA ASP A 41 -23.50 5.32 -16.04
C ASP A 41 -23.50 4.17 -14.99
N LEU A 42 -22.35 3.80 -14.44
CA LEU A 42 -22.23 2.81 -13.36
C LEU A 42 -22.30 3.50 -11.98
N PRO A 43 -22.68 2.80 -10.89
CA PRO A 43 -22.67 3.42 -9.56
C PRO A 43 -21.29 3.94 -9.14
N SER A 44 -21.25 5.12 -8.53
CA SER A 44 -20.02 5.68 -7.96
C SER A 44 -19.67 5.03 -6.63
N ILE A 45 -18.39 5.12 -6.23
CA ILE A 45 -17.92 4.68 -4.91
C ILE A 45 -17.90 5.89 -3.97
N PRO A 46 -18.72 5.92 -2.91
CA PRO A 46 -18.72 7.03 -1.95
C PRO A 46 -17.36 7.18 -1.25
N PRO A 47 -16.93 8.40 -0.86
CA PRO A 47 -15.67 8.61 -0.15
C PRO A 47 -15.51 7.76 1.11
N LEU A 48 -16.57 7.62 1.90
CA LEU A 48 -16.56 6.82 3.11
C LEU A 48 -16.40 5.32 2.81
N THR A 49 -17.04 4.83 1.75
CA THR A 49 -16.91 3.44 1.30
C THR A 49 -15.49 3.16 0.80
N ALA A 50 -14.90 4.08 0.03
CA ALA A 50 -13.52 3.97 -0.43
C ALA A 50 -12.53 3.89 0.75
N LEU A 51 -12.77 4.68 1.81
CA LEU A 51 -11.95 4.64 3.03
C LEU A 51 -12.10 3.32 3.81
N TRP A 52 -13.32 2.79 3.93
CA TRP A 52 -13.52 1.49 4.58
C TRP A 52 -12.88 0.34 3.81
N LEU A 53 -12.98 0.36 2.48
CA LEU A 53 -12.36 -0.64 1.61
C LEU A 53 -10.83 -0.52 1.60
N SER A 54 -10.28 0.69 1.76
CA SER A 54 -8.83 0.88 1.75
C SER A 54 -8.14 0.31 2.98
N ILE A 55 -8.82 0.15 4.11
CA ILE A 55 -8.24 -0.48 5.31
C ILE A 55 -7.77 -1.92 5.02
N PRO A 56 -8.64 -2.87 4.60
CA PRO A 56 -8.21 -4.22 4.29
C PRO A 56 -7.35 -4.28 3.02
N LEU A 57 -7.66 -3.47 1.99
CA LEU A 57 -6.90 -3.46 0.73
C LEU A 57 -5.52 -2.78 0.84
N GLY A 58 -5.34 -1.92 1.85
CA GLY A 58 -4.08 -1.28 2.18
C GLY A 58 -3.05 -2.27 2.70
N VAL A 59 -3.46 -3.39 3.31
CA VAL A 59 -2.55 -4.43 3.81
C VAL A 59 -1.75 -5.11 2.69
N PRO A 60 -2.37 -5.70 1.65
CA PRO A 60 -1.61 -6.26 0.53
C PRO A 60 -0.86 -5.18 -0.25
N ALA A 61 -1.41 -3.97 -0.40
CA ALA A 61 -0.71 -2.86 -1.04
C ALA A 61 0.58 -2.47 -0.29
N ALA A 62 0.52 -2.36 1.04
CA ALA A 62 1.66 -2.03 1.88
C ALA A 62 2.71 -3.15 1.89
N TRP A 63 2.30 -4.42 1.83
CA TRP A 63 3.22 -5.54 1.70
C TRP A 63 3.96 -5.52 0.36
N LEU A 64 3.25 -5.27 -0.76
CA LEU A 64 3.86 -5.13 -2.08
C LEU A 64 4.85 -3.96 -2.11
N ALA A 65 4.45 -2.80 -1.55
CA ALA A 65 5.32 -1.63 -1.44
C ALA A 65 6.57 -1.94 -0.59
N GLY A 66 6.40 -2.59 0.56
CA GLY A 66 7.50 -3.01 1.42
C GLY A 66 8.44 -4.01 0.75
N ARG A 67 7.91 -4.92 -0.07
CA ARG A 67 8.73 -5.86 -0.87
C ARG A 67 9.52 -5.13 -1.95
N TRP A 68 8.90 -4.17 -2.64
CA TRP A 68 9.57 -3.36 -3.67
C TRP A 68 10.66 -2.46 -3.08
N VAL A 69 10.38 -1.76 -1.98
CA VAL A 69 11.41 -0.98 -1.28
C VAL A 69 12.54 -1.88 -0.80
N ARG A 70 12.23 -3.08 -0.30
CA ARG A 70 13.25 -4.03 0.12
C ARG A 70 14.19 -4.43 -1.02
N SER A 71 13.66 -4.71 -2.22
CA SER A 71 14.51 -5.03 -3.37
C SER A 71 15.39 -3.86 -3.78
N LEU A 72 14.89 -2.62 -3.70
CA LEU A 72 15.70 -1.43 -3.99
C LEU A 72 16.85 -1.25 -2.98
N MET A 73 16.61 -1.54 -1.70
CA MET A 73 17.67 -1.53 -0.69
C MET A 73 18.72 -2.60 -0.96
N ASP A 74 18.28 -3.82 -1.29
CA ASP A 74 19.19 -4.92 -1.59
C ASP A 74 20.01 -4.67 -2.87
N GLU A 75 19.50 -3.89 -3.83
CA GLU A 75 20.22 -3.45 -5.03
C GLU A 75 21.19 -2.27 -4.77
N ALA A 76 20.92 -1.44 -3.75
CA ALA A 76 21.82 -0.36 -3.35
C ALA A 76 22.98 -0.81 -2.44
N ASP A 77 22.75 -1.88 -1.66
CA ASP A 77 23.76 -2.49 -0.76
C ASP A 77 24.72 -3.46 -1.49
N GLY A 78 24.40 -3.85 -2.74
CA GLY A 78 25.18 -4.77 -3.59
C GLY A 78 26.18 -4.06 -4.47
#